data_AF-A0A238BKR3-F1
#
_entry.id   AF-A0A238BKR3-F1
#
_cell.length_a   1.000
_cell.length_b   1.000
_cell.length_c   1.000
_cell.angle_alpha   90.00
_cell.angle_beta   90.00
_cell.angle_gamma   90.00
#
_symmetry.space_group_name_H-M   'P 1'
#
loop_
_entity.id
_entity.type
_entity.pdbx_description
1 polymer ?
#
loop_
_entity_poly.entity_id
_entity_poly.type
_entity_poly.pdbx_seq_one_letter_code
_entity_poly.pdbx_strand_id
1 'polypeptide(L)'
;MHYVAAILVFFTVEIFTFSSTQNAFFREADYHQLYPLTSIAIQLQNHAHALPYFFGLLENLDYPKDQLLIDIYVETHIDATLSKTKQSVLLIM
;
A
#
# COMPACT_ATOMS: atom_id res chain seq x y z
N MET A 1 49.05 -4.11 -7.40
CA MET A 1 48.09 -4.61 -6.39
C MET A 1 47.49 -3.50 -5.53
N HIS A 2 48.25 -2.53 -5.01
CA HIS A 2 47.70 -1.47 -4.14
C HIS A 2 46.78 -0.45 -4.84
N TYR A 3 47.03 -0.14 -6.11
CA TYR A 3 46.21 0.81 -6.89
C TYR A 3 44.77 0.28 -7.14
N VAL A 4 44.63 -1.02 -7.42
CA VAL A 4 43.32 -1.66 -7.61
C VAL A 4 42.51 -1.64 -6.31
N ALA A 5 43.16 -1.92 -5.18
CA ALA A 5 42.52 -1.84 -3.87
C ALA A 5 42.05 -0.41 -3.54
N ALA A 6 42.85 0.60 -3.85
CA ALA A 6 42.48 2.00 -3.63
C ALA A 6 41.25 2.43 -4.46
N ILE A 7 41.17 2.00 -5.72
CA ILE A 7 40.00 2.25 -6.59
C ILE A 7 38.74 1.59 -6.00
N LEU A 8 38.86 0.33 -5.57
CA LEU A 8 37.73 -0.42 -5.03
C LEU A 8 37.19 0.22 -3.74
N VAL A 9 38.10 0.68 -2.87
CA VAL A 9 37.71 1.43 -1.66
C VAL A 9 37.00 2.73 -2.01
N PHE A 10 37.50 3.49 -2.99
CA PHE A 10 36.87 4.72 -3.43
C PHE A 10 35.43 4.50 -3.91
N PHE A 11 35.21 3.49 -4.76
CA PHE A 11 33.87 3.10 -5.21
C PHE A 11 32.96 2.67 -4.06
N THR A 12 33.46 1.92 -3.07
CA THR A 12 32.64 1.52 -1.92
C THR A 12 32.23 2.70 -1.05
N VAL A 13 33.10 3.70 -0.89
CA VAL A 13 32.80 4.91 -0.13
C VAL A 13 31.76 5.76 -0.86
N GLU A 14 31.88 5.94 -2.18
CA GLU A 14 30.88 6.68 -2.96
C GLU A 14 29.52 5.99 -2.99
N ILE A 15 29.47 4.67 -3.15
CA ILE A 15 28.21 3.90 -3.11
C ILE A 15 27.55 4.02 -1.73
N PHE A 16 28.35 3.97 -0.65
CA PHE A 16 27.84 4.06 0.71
C PHE A 16 27.28 5.46 1.03
N THR A 17 27.99 6.54 0.63
CA THR A 17 27.51 7.91 0.85
C THR A 17 26.29 8.23 -0.01
N PHE A 18 26.23 7.74 -1.25
CA PHE A 18 25.07 7.90 -2.12
C PHE A 18 23.83 7.18 -1.56
N SER A 19 23.98 5.93 -1.10
CA SER A 19 22.88 5.19 -0.45
C SER A 19 22.41 5.87 0.83
N SER A 20 23.33 6.35 1.66
CA SER A 20 23.00 7.04 2.91
C SER A 20 22.25 8.35 2.68
N THR A 21 22.66 9.14 1.67
CA THR A 21 22.00 10.41 1.33
C THR A 21 20.62 10.19 0.71
N GLN A 22 20.43 9.17 -0.14
CA GLN A 22 19.11 8.80 -0.64
C GLN A 22 18.18 8.34 0.48
N ASN A 23 18.66 7.50 1.39
CA ASN A 23 17.86 7.04 2.53
C ASN A 23 17.49 8.20 3.47
N ALA A 24 18.39 9.16 3.66
CA ALA A 24 18.07 10.38 4.41
C ALA A 24 17.03 11.25 3.70
N PHE A 25 17.12 11.38 2.36
CA PHE A 25 16.13 12.08 1.55
C PHE A 25 14.75 11.42 1.61
N PHE A 26 14.67 10.10 1.48
CA PHE A 26 13.41 9.35 1.61
C PHE A 26 12.85 9.35 3.02
N ARG A 27 13.71 9.47 4.05
CA ARG A 27 13.29 9.61 5.44
C ARG A 27 12.69 10.99 5.75
N GLU A 28 13.11 12.02 5.02
CA GLU A 28 12.61 13.39 5.15
C GLU A 28 11.43 13.66 4.21
N ALA A 29 11.30 12.90 3.12
CA ALA A 29 10.16 12.97 2.23
C ALA A 29 8.89 12.61 3.01
N ASP A 30 7.88 13.48 2.92
CA ASP A 30 6.56 13.18 3.46
C ASP A 30 6.06 11.86 2.84
N TYR A 31 5.41 11.01 3.62
CA TYR A 31 4.96 9.71 3.13
C TYR A 31 3.97 9.85 1.96
N HIS A 32 3.35 11.02 1.80
CA HIS A 32 2.56 11.45 0.64
C HIS A 32 3.34 11.55 -0.68
N GLN A 33 4.67 11.68 -0.64
CA GLN A 33 5.52 11.62 -1.84
C GLN A 33 5.98 10.20 -2.17
N LEU A 34 6.07 9.33 -1.16
CA LEU A 34 6.48 7.94 -1.33
C LEU A 34 5.32 7.06 -1.83
N TYR A 35 4.12 7.38 -1.38
CA TYR A 35 2.89 6.66 -1.69
C TYR A 35 1.95 7.60 -2.46
N PRO A 36 1.47 7.21 -3.67
CA PRO A 36 0.50 8.02 -4.40
C PRO A 36 -0.92 7.87 -3.82
N LEU A 37 -1.82 8.80 -4.11
CA LEU A 37 -3.24 8.56 -3.86
C LEU A 37 -3.72 7.39 -4.73
N THR A 38 -4.20 6.31 -4.12
CA THR A 38 -4.59 5.08 -4.81
C THR A 38 -6.08 4.83 -4.63
N SER A 39 -6.80 4.56 -5.72
CA SER A 39 -8.20 4.15 -5.69
C SER A 39 -8.35 2.71 -6.18
N ILE A 40 -9.07 1.89 -5.42
CA ILE A 40 -9.39 0.50 -5.74
C ILE A 40 -10.91 0.38 -5.85
N ALA A 41 -11.41 0.19 -7.07
CA ALA A 41 -12.82 -0.08 -7.33
C ALA A 41 -13.07 -1.58 -7.50
N ILE A 42 -14.03 -2.12 -6.76
CA ILE A 42 -14.31 -3.55 -6.68
C ILE A 42 -15.78 -3.77 -6.98
N GLN A 43 -16.07 -4.57 -8.01
CA GLN A 43 -17.43 -5.00 -8.31
C GLN A 43 -17.66 -6.42 -7.79
N LEU A 44 -18.65 -6.57 -6.91
CA LEU A 44 -19.06 -7.83 -6.31
C LEU A 44 -20.39 -8.25 -6.90
N GLN A 45 -20.38 -9.39 -7.58
CA GLN A 45 -21.60 -9.99 -8.12
C GLN A 45 -22.18 -10.98 -7.11
N ASN A 46 -21.69 -12.23 -7.10
CA ASN A 46 -22.27 -13.32 -6.31
C ASN A 46 -21.34 -13.87 -5.20
N HIS A 47 -20.24 -13.18 -4.93
CA HIS A 47 -19.19 -13.64 -3.99
C HIS A 47 -19.19 -12.86 -2.67
N ALA A 48 -20.38 -12.54 -2.15
CA ALA A 48 -20.53 -11.83 -0.88
C ALA A 48 -19.90 -12.58 0.33
N HIS A 49 -19.67 -13.88 0.20
CA HIS A 49 -19.01 -14.71 1.21
C HIS A 49 -17.49 -14.50 1.28
N ALA A 50 -16.85 -13.99 0.22
CA ALA A 50 -15.41 -13.71 0.20
C ALA A 50 -15.08 -12.32 0.77
N LEU A 51 -16.08 -11.46 0.93
CA LEU A 51 -15.92 -10.09 1.44
C LEU A 51 -15.20 -9.99 2.79
N PRO A 52 -15.54 -10.80 3.82
CA PRO A 52 -14.86 -10.68 5.11
C PRO A 52 -13.37 -10.99 5.01
N TYR A 53 -12.99 -11.98 4.19
CA TYR A 53 -11.60 -12.31 3.95
C TYR A 53 -10.89 -11.20 3.16
N PHE A 54 -11.54 -10.67 2.13
CA PHE A 54 -11.03 -9.56 1.35
C PHE A 54 -10.77 -8.31 2.21
N PHE A 55 -11.70 -7.97 3.11
CA PHE A 55 -11.50 -6.86 4.04
C PHE A 55 -10.38 -7.11 5.03
N GLY A 56 -10.20 -8.35 5.49
CA GLY A 56 -9.04 -8.71 6.30
C GLY A 56 -7.72 -8.53 5.56
N LEU A 57 -7.66 -8.84 4.27
CA LEU A 57 -6.46 -8.58 3.46
C LEU A 57 -6.20 -7.08 3.30
N LEU A 58 -7.25 -6.30 3.09
CA LEU A 58 -7.16 -4.87 2.89
C LEU A 58 -6.79 -4.13 4.19
N GLU A 59 -7.23 -4.62 5.34
CA GLU A 59 -6.84 -4.09 6.65
C GLU A 59 -5.35 -4.31 6.95
N ASN A 60 -4.80 -5.43 6.48
CA ASN A 60 -3.39 -5.81 6.63
C ASN A 60 -2.48 -5.21 5.56
N LEU A 61 -3.00 -4.36 4.67
CA LEU A 61 -2.19 -3.69 3.65
C LEU A 61 -1.21 -2.72 4.33
N ASP A 62 0.08 -2.87 4.06
CA ASP A 62 1.14 -1.94 4.51
C ASP A 62 1.16 -0.71 3.60
N TYR A 63 0.06 0.04 3.62
CA TYR A 63 -0.17 1.25 2.83
C TYR A 63 -0.83 2.32 3.70
N PRO A 64 -0.47 3.61 3.53
CA PRO A 64 -1.14 4.70 4.22
C PRO A 64 -2.65 4.71 3.93
N LYS A 65 -3.46 4.36 4.95
CA LYS A 65 -4.93 4.24 4.83
C LYS A 65 -5.61 5.57 4.47
N ASP A 66 -4.97 6.70 4.77
CA ASP A 66 -5.40 8.05 4.40
C ASP A 66 -5.27 8.34 2.90
N GLN A 67 -4.45 7.57 2.19
CA GLN A 67 -4.21 7.72 0.76
C GLN A 67 -4.87 6.61 -0.09
N LEU A 68 -5.63 5.73 0.56
CA LEU A 68 -6.32 4.62 -0.09
C LEU A 68 -7.83 4.86 -0.13
N LEU A 69 -8.36 5.01 -1.33
CA LEU A 69 -9.80 5.11 -1.59
C LEU A 69 -10.32 3.76 -2.08
N ILE A 70 -11.40 3.26 -1.50
CA ILE A 70 -11.95 1.95 -1.86
C ILE A 70 -13.43 2.10 -2.18
N ASP A 71 -13.77 1.78 -3.43
CA ASP A 71 -15.14 1.84 -3.93
C ASP A 71 -15.66 0.42 -4.15
N ILE A 72 -16.79 0.11 -3.52
CA ILE A 72 -17.34 -1.25 -3.54
C ILE A 72 -18.74 -1.21 -4.14
N TYR A 73 -18.85 -1.77 -5.34
CA TYR A 73 -20.10 -1.89 -6.08
C TYR A 73 -20.63 -3.30 -5.90
N VAL A 74 -21.84 -3.44 -5.36
CA VAL A 74 -22.50 -4.74 -5.23
C VAL A 74 -23.62 -4.80 -6.26
N GLU A 75 -23.50 -5.71 -7.21
CA GLU A 75 -24.55 -5.97 -8.19
C GLU A 75 -25.59 -6.89 -7.57
N THR A 76 -26.73 -6.32 -7.17
CA THR A 76 -27.80 -7.06 -6.51
C THR A 76 -28.68 -7.75 -7.54
N HIS A 77 -28.59 -9.07 -7.65
CA HIS A 77 -29.78 -9.88 -7.84
C HIS A 77 -30.21 -10.42 -6.47
N ILE A 78 -31.19 -9.73 -5.85
CA ILE A 78 -32.11 -10.22 -4.82
C ILE A 78 -31.58 -10.22 -3.35
N ASP A 79 -31.93 -9.12 -2.66
CA ASP A 79 -32.38 -8.95 -1.26
C ASP A 79 -31.52 -9.26 -0.01
N ALA A 80 -30.38 -9.97 -0.04
CA ALA A 80 -29.68 -10.30 1.23
C ALA A 80 -28.34 -9.57 1.47
N THR A 81 -27.75 -8.93 0.46
CA THR A 81 -26.35 -8.46 0.52
C THR A 81 -26.21 -7.04 1.07
N LEU A 82 -27.21 -6.17 0.86
CA LEU A 82 -27.16 -4.76 1.24
C LEU A 82 -27.05 -4.55 2.77
N SER A 83 -27.69 -5.40 3.57
CA SER A 83 -27.68 -5.30 5.03
C SER A 83 -26.32 -5.62 5.64
N LYS A 84 -25.57 -6.55 5.03
CA LYS A 84 -24.22 -6.93 5.50
C LYS A 84 -23.17 -5.89 5.14
N THR A 85 -23.23 -5.30 3.95
CA THR A 85 -22.24 -4.29 3.53
C THR A 85 -22.32 -3.01 4.38
N LYS A 86 -23.53 -2.60 4.77
CA LYS A 86 -23.72 -1.40 5.60
C LYS A 86 -23.21 -1.58 7.04
N GLN A 87 -23.27 -2.80 7.57
CA GLN A 87 -22.83 -3.10 8.94
C GLN A 87 -21.29 -3.21 9.04
N SER A 88 -20.61 -3.70 7.99
CA SER A 88 -19.15 -3.77 7.97
C SER A 88 -18.48 -2.42 7.74
N VAL A 89 -19.08 -1.52 6.95
CA VAL A 89 -18.53 -0.16 6.73
C VAL A 89 -18.60 0.70 7.99
N LEU A 90 -19.62 0.52 8.84
CA LEU A 90 -19.76 1.27 10.10
C LEU A 90 -18.71 0.90 11.15
N LEU A 91 -18.16 -0.31 11.10
CA LEU A 91 -17.20 -0.81 12.09
C LEU A 91 -15.75 -0.36 11.80
N ILE A 92 -15.53 0.20 10.60
CA ILE A 92 -14.22 0.67 10.12
C ILE A 92 -14.08 2.20 10.29
N MET A 93 -15.16 2.92 10.62
CA MET A 93 -15.14 4.35 11.00
C MET A 93 -14.83 4.56 12.48
#